data_AF-G6EH70-F1
#
_entry.id   AF-G6EH70-F1
#
_cell.length_a   1.000
_cell.length_b   1.000
_cell.length_c   1.000
_cell.angle_alpha   90.00
_cell.angle_beta   90.00
_cell.angle_gamma   90.00
#
_symmetry.space_group_name_H-M   'P 1'
#
loop_
_entity.id
_entity.type
_entity.pdbx_description
1 polymer ?
#
loop_
_entity_poly.entity_id
_entity_poly.type
_entity_poly.pdbx_seq_one_letter_code
_entity_poly.pdbx_strand_id
1 'polypeptide(L)'
;MGGEALGRYGSLDFGTHPSLSTDTASAAIAADAGLTLSCTPGVTLSMALGGGQHGSATRNMQASGSNDLLAYRLYRDAAFSNEMQVDQAYSVSFADPEDMVLPIYARVVLGGDKPPDTYSDTVVLTLSW
;
A
#
# COMPACT_ATOMS: atom_id res chain seq x y z
N MET A 1 23.23 -5.45 0.34
CA MET A 1 21.88 -5.16 -0.18
C MET A 1 21.30 -4.09 0.74
N GLY A 2 21.55 -2.81 0.42
CA GLY A 2 21.18 -1.68 1.27
C GLY A 2 19.73 -1.30 1.01
N GLY A 3 18.86 -1.60 1.98
CA GLY A 3 17.54 -0.98 2.08
C GLY A 3 17.57 -0.08 3.30
N GLU A 4 17.57 1.23 3.09
CA GLU A 4 17.42 2.20 4.17
C GLU A 4 15.97 2.10 4.66
N ALA A 5 15.72 1.92 5.96
CA ALA A 5 14.37 1.98 6.50
C ALA A 5 13.95 3.45 6.58
N LEU A 6 13.24 3.94 5.56
CA LEU A 6 12.89 5.36 5.39
C LEU A 6 11.75 5.84 6.32
N GLY A 7 11.50 5.16 7.44
CA GLY A 7 10.39 5.48 8.35
C GLY A 7 9.01 5.08 7.79
N ARG A 8 7.95 5.75 8.27
CA ARG A 8 6.56 5.47 7.87
C ARG A 8 6.21 6.26 6.61
N TYR A 9 6.02 5.56 5.49
CA TYR A 9 5.63 6.15 4.20
C TYR A 9 4.22 6.76 4.23
N GLY A 10 3.25 6.13 4.90
CA GLY A 10 1.90 6.65 4.98
C GLY A 10 0.94 5.71 5.70
N SER A 11 -0.35 6.01 5.64
CA SER A 11 -1.42 5.16 6.17
C SER A 11 -2.60 5.17 5.20
N LEU A 12 -3.12 3.98 4.91
CA LEU A 12 -4.32 3.77 4.14
C LEU A 12 -5.45 3.45 5.11
N ASP A 13 -6.39 4.37 5.26
CA ASP A 13 -7.57 4.18 6.11
C ASP A 13 -8.79 3.96 5.23
N PHE A 14 -9.38 2.77 5.31
CA PHE A 14 -10.61 2.42 4.61
C PHE A 14 -11.87 2.93 5.33
N GLY A 15 -11.74 3.44 6.55
CA GLY A 15 -12.84 3.91 7.38
C GLY A 15 -13.61 2.79 8.08
N THR A 16 -14.76 3.15 8.65
CA THR A 16 -15.65 2.21 9.35
C THR A 16 -16.78 1.75 8.44
N HIS A 17 -16.96 0.44 8.34
CA HIS A 17 -18.00 -0.18 7.54
C HIS A 17 -18.84 -1.17 8.36
N PRO A 18 -20.14 -1.33 8.05
CA PRO A 18 -20.95 -2.39 8.64
C PRO A 18 -20.40 -3.77 8.28
N SER A 19 -20.41 -4.72 9.23
CA SER A 19 -20.00 -6.12 9.01
C SER A 19 -20.74 -6.82 7.87
N LEU A 20 -21.97 -6.41 7.61
CA LEU A 20 -22.84 -6.94 6.56
C LEU A 20 -22.70 -6.18 5.22
N SER A 21 -21.82 -5.17 5.14
CA SER A 21 -21.61 -4.44 3.89
C SER A 21 -20.97 -5.35 2.85
N THR A 22 -21.48 -5.27 1.63
CA THR A 22 -20.93 -5.90 0.43
C THR A 22 -20.31 -4.88 -0.52
N ASP A 23 -20.08 -3.67 -0.03
CA ASP A 23 -19.54 -2.57 -0.81
C ASP A 23 -18.03 -2.73 -1.02
N THR A 24 -17.51 -1.93 -1.93
CA THR A 24 -16.07 -1.71 -2.05
C THR A 24 -15.69 -0.46 -1.28
N ALA A 25 -14.71 -0.57 -0.38
CA ALA A 25 -14.04 0.60 0.19
C ALA A 25 -12.70 0.85 -0.50
N SER A 26 -12.30 2.12 -0.55
CA SER A 26 -11.04 2.55 -1.14
C SER A 26 -10.35 3.58 -0.25
N ALA A 27 -9.03 3.53 -0.23
CA ALA A 27 -8.17 4.49 0.45
C ALA A 27 -7.07 4.94 -0.51
N ALA A 28 -6.49 6.11 -0.29
CA ALA A 28 -5.36 6.57 -1.08
C ALA A 28 -4.38 7.36 -0.22
N ILE A 29 -3.10 7.18 -0.51
CA ILE A 29 -2.04 8.06 -0.05
C ILE A 29 -1.71 8.96 -1.24
N ALA A 30 -2.00 10.26 -1.12
CA ALA A 30 -1.73 11.24 -2.17
C ALA A 30 -0.24 11.66 -2.23
N ALA A 31 0.58 11.12 -1.33
CA ALA A 31 1.98 11.45 -1.08
C ALA A 31 2.20 12.89 -0.58
N ASP A 32 2.47 12.97 0.73
CA ASP A 32 3.20 14.06 1.42
C ASP A 32 4.11 13.41 2.47
N ALA A 33 4.69 12.25 2.15
CA ALA A 33 5.79 11.76 2.94
C ALA A 33 6.96 12.61 2.48
N GLY A 34 7.46 13.52 3.31
CA GLY A 34 8.68 14.32 3.11
C GLY A 34 9.93 13.46 2.94
N LEU A 35 9.87 12.48 2.03
CA LEU A 35 10.93 11.63 1.57
C LEU A 35 11.72 12.43 0.55
N THR A 36 12.52 13.34 1.07
CA THR A 36 13.52 14.03 0.28
C THR A 36 14.62 13.01 -0.04
N LEU A 37 14.49 12.34 -1.18
CA LEU A 37 15.57 11.53 -1.72
C LEU A 37 16.49 12.51 -2.44
N SER A 38 17.65 12.83 -1.85
CA SER A 38 18.69 13.61 -2.53
C SER A 38 19.29 12.76 -3.66
N CYS A 39 18.53 12.58 -4.74
CA CYS A 39 18.95 11.73 -5.85
C CYS A 39 20.10 12.38 -6.61
N THR A 40 21.12 11.58 -6.89
CA THR A 40 22.10 11.84 -7.92
C THR A 40 21.39 11.93 -9.28
N PRO A 41 21.63 12.98 -10.10
CA PRO A 41 20.98 13.12 -11.40
C PRO A 41 21.20 11.88 -12.29
N GLY A 42 20.13 11.28 -12.80
CA GLY A 42 20.18 10.20 -13.79
C GLY A 42 19.95 8.77 -13.29
N VAL A 43 19.56 8.56 -12.03
CA VAL A 43 19.26 7.23 -11.51
C VAL A 43 17.78 6.86 -11.69
N THR A 44 17.49 5.64 -12.13
CA THR A 44 16.12 5.11 -12.24
C THR A 44 15.72 4.51 -10.90
N LEU A 45 14.72 5.09 -10.24
CA LEU A 45 14.18 4.51 -9.02
C LEU A 45 13.23 3.37 -9.34
N SER A 46 13.36 2.28 -8.60
CA SER A 46 12.45 1.16 -8.61
C SER A 46 11.83 1.00 -7.23
N MET A 47 10.54 0.72 -7.22
CA MET A 47 9.74 0.50 -6.03
C MET A 47 9.17 -0.91 -6.03
N ALA A 48 9.25 -1.59 -4.90
CA ALA A 48 8.52 -2.82 -4.63
C ALA A 48 7.73 -2.71 -3.32
N LEU A 49 6.57 -3.37 -3.25
CA LEU A 49 5.75 -3.47 -2.06
C LEU A 49 5.63 -4.94 -1.65
N GLY A 50 5.96 -5.24 -0.40
CA GLY A 50 5.88 -6.61 0.13
C GLY A 50 4.45 -7.14 0.26
N GLY A 51 4.33 -8.39 0.76
CA GLY A 51 3.06 -9.09 0.93
C GLY A 51 2.17 -8.62 2.09
N GLY A 52 2.68 -7.72 2.93
CA GLY A 52 2.08 -7.39 4.22
C GLY A 52 2.53 -8.34 5.32
N GLN A 53 2.11 -8.08 6.56
CA GLN A 53 2.40 -8.93 7.72
C GLN A 53 1.59 -10.23 7.67
N HIS A 54 0.39 -10.18 7.09
CA HIS A 54 -0.56 -11.29 7.08
C HIS A 54 -0.87 -11.81 5.66
N GLY A 55 -0.11 -11.38 4.66
CA GLY A 55 -0.26 -11.79 3.26
C GLY A 55 1.00 -12.42 2.68
N SER A 56 0.80 -13.33 1.71
CA SER A 56 1.88 -13.92 0.90
C SER A 56 1.68 -13.56 -0.57
N ALA A 57 0.79 -14.25 -1.29
CA ALA A 57 0.43 -13.94 -2.68
C ALA A 57 -0.65 -12.84 -2.79
N THR A 58 -1.47 -12.68 -1.74
CA THR A 58 -2.49 -11.63 -1.64
C THR A 58 -2.32 -10.95 -0.30
N ARG A 59 -2.39 -9.62 -0.29
CA ARG A 59 -2.27 -8.84 0.94
C ARG A 59 -3.55 -8.96 1.75
N ASN A 60 -3.43 -9.16 3.07
CA ASN A 60 -4.56 -9.31 3.97
C ASN A 60 -4.38 -8.43 5.20
N MET A 61 -5.45 -7.74 5.59
CA MET A 61 -5.58 -7.18 6.92
C MET A 61 -6.12 -8.24 7.87
N GLN A 62 -5.57 -8.31 9.08
CA GLN A 62 -5.99 -9.26 10.10
C GLN A 62 -6.83 -8.56 11.17
N ALA A 63 -7.94 -9.18 11.53
CA ALA A 63 -8.77 -8.81 12.67
C ALA A 63 -7.98 -8.98 13.98
N SER A 64 -8.04 -7.97 14.84
CA SER A 64 -7.28 -7.95 16.09
C SER A 64 -7.67 -9.06 17.08
N GLY A 65 -8.93 -9.48 17.08
CA GLY A 65 -9.49 -10.44 18.04
C GLY A 65 -9.75 -11.85 17.48
N SER A 66 -9.99 -12.00 16.17
CA SER A 66 -10.45 -13.29 15.59
C SER A 66 -9.51 -13.93 14.57
N ASN A 67 -8.36 -13.32 14.28
CA ASN A 67 -7.45 -13.71 13.18
C ASN A 67 -8.11 -13.73 11.78
N ASP A 68 -9.34 -13.25 11.64
CA ASP A 68 -10.01 -13.16 10.35
C ASP A 68 -9.23 -12.27 9.39
N LEU A 69 -9.17 -12.71 8.14
CA LEU A 69 -8.42 -12.03 7.10
C LEU A 69 -9.37 -11.30 6.16
N LEU A 70 -9.02 -10.06 5.84
CA LEU A 70 -9.69 -9.22 4.86
C LEU A 70 -8.70 -8.84 3.75
N ALA A 71 -8.90 -9.42 2.57
CA ALA A 71 -8.01 -9.23 1.43
C ALA A 71 -8.17 -7.82 0.84
N TYR A 72 -7.04 -7.17 0.54
CA TYR A 72 -7.02 -5.89 -0.15
C TYR A 72 -5.96 -5.88 -1.25
N ARG A 73 -6.07 -4.90 -2.13
CA ARG A 73 -5.15 -4.73 -3.26
C ARG A 73 -4.66 -3.30 -3.32
N LEU A 74 -3.43 -3.13 -3.79
CA LEU A 74 -2.79 -1.83 -3.97
C LEU A 74 -2.64 -1.54 -5.46
N TYR A 75 -2.71 -0.27 -5.83
CA TYR A 75 -2.75 0.22 -7.20
C TYR A 75 -1.96 1.53 -7.31
N ARG A 76 -1.43 1.78 -8.51
CA ARG A 76 -0.66 3.00 -8.82
C ARG A 76 -1.54 4.14 -9.35
N ASP A 77 -2.81 3.88 -9.62
CA ASP A 77 -3.74 4.83 -10.18
C ASP A 77 -5.11 4.81 -9.49
N ALA A 78 -5.79 5.95 -9.53
CA ALA A 78 -7.11 6.14 -8.95
C ALA A 78 -8.22 5.35 -9.67
N ALA A 79 -7.97 4.86 -10.89
CA ALA A 79 -8.91 4.01 -11.63
C ALA A 79 -8.76 2.53 -11.26
N PHE A 80 -7.85 2.17 -10.35
CA PHE A 80 -7.56 0.80 -9.92
C PHE A 80 -7.24 -0.15 -11.09
N SER A 81 -6.58 0.37 -12.13
CA SER A 81 -6.26 -0.39 -13.35
C SER A 81 -4.86 -1.04 -13.32
N ASN A 82 -3.93 -0.42 -12.61
CA ASN A 82 -2.54 -0.87 -12.48
C ASN A 82 -2.30 -1.43 -11.08
N GLU A 83 -2.66 -2.71 -10.89
CA GLU A 83 -2.44 -3.42 -9.64
C GLU A 83 -0.95 -3.60 -9.34
N MET A 84 -0.56 -3.30 -8.10
CA MET A 84 0.77 -3.49 -7.56
C MET A 84 0.89 -4.88 -6.93
N GLN A 85 1.47 -5.80 -7.68
CA GLN A 85 1.74 -7.16 -7.24
C GLN A 85 2.74 -7.19 -6.08
N VAL A 86 2.70 -8.27 -5.30
CA VAL A 86 3.60 -8.50 -4.17
C VAL A 86 5.01 -8.74 -4.68
N ASP A 87 6.00 -8.07 -4.06
CA ASP A 87 7.43 -8.17 -4.37
C ASP A 87 7.80 -7.85 -5.83
N GLN A 88 6.86 -7.25 -6.57
CA GLN A 88 7.07 -6.82 -7.94
C GLN A 88 7.67 -5.41 -7.93
N ALA A 89 8.83 -5.29 -8.59
CA ALA A 89 9.48 -4.02 -8.84
C ALA A 89 8.77 -3.25 -9.96
N TYR A 90 8.54 -1.95 -9.72
CA TYR A 90 7.96 -0.99 -10.64
C TYR A 90 8.84 0.25 -10.74
N SER A 91 9.17 0.67 -11.96
CA SER A 91 9.90 1.92 -12.18
C SER A 91 9.04 3.11 -11.76
N VAL A 92 9.65 4.00 -10.98
CA VAL A 92 9.04 5.26 -10.53
C VAL A 92 9.68 6.38 -11.33
N SER A 93 8.85 7.10 -12.10
CA SER A 93 9.27 8.31 -12.80
C SER A 93 8.87 9.53 -11.97
N PHE A 94 9.85 10.33 -11.57
CA PHE A 94 9.65 11.60 -10.89
C PHE A 94 10.21 12.73 -11.76
N ALA A 95 9.49 13.86 -11.79
CA ALA A 95 9.92 15.05 -12.51
C ALA A 95 10.95 15.85 -11.70
N ASP A 96 10.79 15.86 -10.37
CA ASP A 96 11.67 16.53 -9.43
C ASP A 96 12.00 15.54 -8.28
N PRO A 97 13.28 15.26 -7.97
CA PRO A 97 13.66 14.42 -6.85
C PRO A 97 13.32 15.02 -5.47
N GLU A 98 13.14 16.34 -5.39
CA GLU A 98 12.73 17.03 -4.15
C GLU A 98 11.21 16.97 -3.92
N ASP A 99 10.41 16.71 -4.97
CA ASP A 99 8.95 16.61 -4.94
C ASP A 99 8.47 15.26 -5.51
N MET A 100 9.09 14.17 -5.01
CA MET A 100 8.75 12.83 -5.44
C MET A 100 7.41 12.37 -4.83
N VAL A 101 6.35 12.48 -5.62
CA VAL A 101 5.02 12.00 -5.26
C VAL A 101 4.83 10.58 -5.78
N LEU A 102 4.53 9.65 -4.87
CA LEU A 102 4.25 8.26 -5.22
C LEU A 102 2.87 7.87 -4.67
N PRO A 103 1.80 8.13 -5.43
CA PRO A 103 0.47 7.86 -4.95
C PRO A 103 0.22 6.36 -4.88
N ILE A 104 -0.30 5.89 -3.74
CA ILE A 104 -0.69 4.49 -3.54
C ILE A 104 -2.19 4.49 -3.30
N TYR A 105 -2.92 3.80 -4.16
CA TYR A 105 -4.35 3.60 -4.04
C TYR A 105 -4.59 2.18 -3.53
N ALA A 106 -5.59 2.01 -2.67
CA ALA A 106 -5.93 0.73 -2.10
C ALA A 106 -7.42 0.48 -2.23
N ARG A 107 -7.78 -0.79 -2.45
CA ARG A 107 -9.16 -1.22 -2.59
C ARG A 107 -9.38 -2.50 -1.81
N VAL A 108 -10.49 -2.54 -1.09
CA VAL A 108 -10.98 -3.72 -0.35
C VAL A 108 -12.43 -3.98 -0.77
N VAL A 109 -12.75 -5.25 -0.99
CA VAL A 109 -14.13 -5.69 -1.26
C VAL A 109 -14.64 -6.34 0.01
N LEU A 110 -15.72 -5.80 0.57
CA LEU A 110 -16.36 -6.34 1.76
C LEU A 110 -17.27 -7.50 1.32
N GLY A 111 -17.19 -8.63 2.02
CA GLY A 111 -17.97 -9.83 1.68
C GLY A 111 -19.30 -9.95 2.44
N GLY A 112 -19.57 -9.06 3.39
CA GLY A 112 -20.74 -9.11 4.28
C GLY A 112 -20.69 -10.23 5.33
N ASP A 113 -19.59 -10.96 5.42
CA ASP A 113 -19.37 -12.12 6.30
C ASP A 113 -18.34 -11.88 7.40
N LYS A 114 -17.73 -10.69 7.43
CA LYS A 114 -16.59 -10.39 8.31
C LYS A 114 -17.08 -9.93 9.68
N PRO A 115 -16.58 -10.50 10.79
CA PRO A 115 -16.97 -10.05 12.12
C PRO A 115 -16.56 -8.59 12.36
N PRO A 116 -17.32 -7.87 13.20
CA PRO A 116 -17.00 -6.49 13.58
C PRO A 116 -15.71 -6.48 14.40
N ASP A 117 -14.63 -6.01 13.79
CA ASP A 117 -13.33 -5.86 14.43
C ASP A 117 -12.49 -4.81 13.68
N THR A 118 -11.36 -4.43 14.27
CA THR A 118 -10.33 -3.62 13.62
C THR A 118 -9.41 -4.54 12.83
N TYR A 119 -9.40 -4.35 11.51
CA TYR A 119 -8.53 -5.06 10.58
C TYR A 119 -7.32 -4.19 10.26
N SER A 120 -6.12 -4.70 10.49
CA SER A 120 -4.86 -3.98 10.23
C SER A 120 -3.84 -4.82 9.48
N ASP A 121 -2.98 -4.17 8.69
CA ASP A 121 -1.82 -4.78 8.05
C ASP A 121 -0.66 -3.78 8.01
N THR A 122 0.57 -4.28 7.90
CA THR A 122 1.78 -3.46 7.69
C THR A 122 2.52 -3.95 6.46
N VAL A 123 2.63 -3.08 5.44
CA VAL A 123 3.34 -3.38 4.18
C VAL A 123 4.67 -2.65 4.16
N VAL A 124 5.74 -3.38 3.84
CA VAL A 124 7.05 -2.79 3.62
C VAL A 124 7.14 -2.28 2.17
N LEU A 125 7.49 -0.99 2.05
CA LEU A 125 7.86 -0.35 0.80
C LEU A 125 9.38 -0.39 0.68
N THR A 126 9.89 -1.00 -0.39
CA THR A 126 11.32 -1.02 -0.71
C THR A 126 11.57 -0.16 -1.93
N LEU A 127 12.47 0.82 -1.78
CA LEU A 127 12.97 1.64 -2.87
C LEU A 127 14.41 1.23 -3.17
N SER A 128 14.73 1.07 -4.45
CA SER A 128 16.07 0.68 -4.95
C SER A 128 16.44 1.56 -6.14
N TRP A 129 17.71 1.96 -6.21
CA TRP A 129 18.27 2.86 -7.21
C TRP A 129 19.65 2.36 -7.65
#